data_AF-A0A2N9FWZ2-F1
#
_entry.id   AF-A0A2N9FWZ2-F1
#
_cell.length_a   1.000
_cell.length_b   1.000
_cell.length_c   1.000
_cell.angle_alpha   90.00
_cell.angle_beta   90.00
_cell.angle_gamma   90.00
#
_symmetry.space_group_name_H-M   'P 1'
#
loop_
_entity.id
_entity.type
_entity.pdbx_description
1 polymer ?
#
loop_
_entity_poly.entity_id
_entity_poly.type
_entity_poly.pdbx_seq_one_letter_code
_entity_poly.pdbx_strand_id
1 'polypeptide(L)'
;MELGRFSWWVMLVLVQLCINGCFGCLEQEKIALLRLKASFNDPDGYSLPSWNSANEESECCDWEGVKCNITTGRVIQLALNNTGYRTREYVNASLFLPFEELNYLDLSTNGIQGCIPNEGLFRP
;
A
#
# COMPACT_ATOMS: atom_id res chain seq x y z
N MET A 1 13.75 -45.48 -5.87
CA MET A 1 13.83 -44.17 -6.54
C MET A 1 12.48 -43.91 -7.18
N GLU A 2 11.52 -43.39 -6.41
CA GLU A 2 10.17 -43.03 -6.90
C GLU A 2 9.84 -41.63 -6.39
N LEU A 3 10.75 -40.68 -6.68
CA LEU A 3 10.58 -39.24 -6.39
C LEU A 3 10.07 -38.48 -7.61
N GLY A 4 9.69 -39.17 -8.69
CA GLY A 4 9.35 -38.57 -9.98
C GLY A 4 7.87 -38.55 -10.34
N ARG A 5 6.99 -39.11 -9.50
CA ARG A 5 5.56 -39.24 -9.81
C ARG A 5 4.65 -38.67 -8.73
N PHE A 6 5.15 -37.71 -7.95
CA PHE A 6 4.29 -36.78 -7.21
C PHE A 6 3.75 -35.75 -8.21
N SER A 7 2.82 -36.27 -9.00
CA SER A 7 1.74 -35.62 -9.72
C SER A 7 2.07 -34.20 -10.20
N TRP A 8 2.47 -34.07 -11.47
CA TRP A 8 2.46 -32.80 -12.19
C TRP A 8 1.17 -32.02 -11.96
N TRP A 9 0.04 -32.70 -11.77
CA TRP A 9 -1.23 -32.09 -11.40
C TRP A 9 -1.19 -31.41 -10.03
N VAL A 10 -0.52 -31.99 -9.03
CA VAL A 10 -0.28 -31.33 -7.73
C VAL A 10 0.60 -30.10 -7.92
N MET A 11 1.66 -30.18 -8.72
CA MET A 11 2.48 -29.00 -9.05
C MET A 11 1.70 -27.93 -9.81
N LEU A 12 0.84 -28.30 -10.77
CA LEU A 12 -0.03 -27.38 -11.50
C LEU A 12 -1.07 -26.74 -10.59
N VAL A 13 -1.66 -27.49 -9.66
CA VAL A 13 -2.60 -26.98 -8.65
C VAL A 13 -1.91 -26.02 -7.67
N LEU A 14 -0.70 -26.35 -7.21
CA LEU A 14 0.09 -25.46 -6.35
C LEU A 14 0.48 -24.18 -7.09
N VAL A 15 0.90 -24.28 -8.36
CA VAL A 15 1.17 -23.12 -9.21
C VAL A 15 -0.09 -22.26 -9.39
N GLN A 16 -1.25 -22.86 -9.63
CA GLN A 16 -2.52 -22.14 -9.74
C GLN A 16 -2.92 -21.42 -8.45
N LEU A 17 -2.69 -22.06 -7.28
CA LEU A 17 -2.92 -21.47 -5.96
C LEU A 17 -1.95 -20.31 -5.67
N CYS A 18 -0.68 -20.42 -6.09
CA CYS A 18 0.29 -19.32 -6.01
C CYS A 18 -0.08 -18.14 -6.90
N ILE A 19 -0.62 -18.39 -8.10
CA ILE A 19 -1.07 -17.33 -9.01
C ILE A 19 -2.27 -16.59 -8.40
N ASN A 20 -3.23 -17.30 -7.80
CA ASN A 20 -4.42 -16.68 -7.20
C ASN A 20 -4.20 -16.09 -5.80
N GLY A 21 -3.14 -16.48 -5.10
CA GLY A 21 -2.94 -16.21 -3.67
C GLY A 21 -2.03 -15.02 -3.31
N CYS A 22 -1.62 -14.18 -4.27
CA CYS A 22 -0.63 -13.12 -4.02
C CYS A 22 -0.96 -11.79 -4.72
N PHE A 23 -2.23 -11.43 -4.80
CA PHE A 23 -2.65 -10.16 -5.43
C PHE A 23 -2.70 -8.96 -4.47
N GLY A 24 -2.23 -9.13 -3.23
CA GLY A 24 -2.25 -8.12 -2.17
C GLY A 24 -0.91 -7.46 -1.85
N CYS A 25 -0.98 -6.40 -1.05
CA CYS A 25 0.19 -5.84 -0.38
C CYS A 25 0.36 -6.46 1.02
N LEU A 26 1.54 -6.30 1.62
CA LEU A 26 1.80 -6.77 2.99
C LEU A 26 0.81 -6.16 3.99
N GLU A 27 0.41 -6.94 5.01
CA GLU A 27 -0.54 -6.49 6.04
C GLU A 27 -0.08 -5.19 6.73
N GLN A 28 1.22 -5.04 6.98
CA GLN A 28 1.77 -3.82 7.55
C GLN A 28 1.58 -2.60 6.62
N GLU A 29 1.76 -2.79 5.31
CA GLU A 29 1.55 -1.75 4.30
C GLU A 29 0.06 -1.43 4.13
N LYS A 30 -0.82 -2.44 4.15
CA LYS A 30 -2.28 -2.25 4.14
C LYS A 30 -2.75 -1.40 5.31
N ILE A 31 -2.28 -1.70 6.52
CA ILE A 31 -2.56 -0.90 7.72
C ILE A 31 -2.00 0.53 7.57
N ALA A 32 -0.80 0.68 7.02
CA ALA A 32 -0.19 1.98 6.78
C ALA A 32 -0.99 2.83 5.77
N LEU A 33 -1.51 2.24 4.71
CA LEU A 33 -2.40 2.91 3.75
C LEU A 33 -3.68 3.41 4.43
N LEU A 34 -4.31 2.61 5.29
CA LEU A 34 -5.50 3.03 6.03
C LEU A 34 -5.20 4.19 7.00
N ARG A 35 -4.01 4.20 7.63
CA ARG A 35 -3.54 5.33 8.43
C ARG A 35 -3.28 6.57 7.60
N LEU A 36 -2.70 6.42 6.40
CA LEU A 36 -2.55 7.49 5.44
C LEU A 36 -3.92 8.08 5.08
N LYS A 37 -4.90 7.26 4.70
CA LYS A 37 -6.28 7.71 4.43
C LYS A 37 -6.84 8.56 5.56
N ALA A 38 -6.71 8.11 6.81
CA ALA A 38 -7.17 8.86 7.97
C ALA A 38 -6.42 10.21 8.14
N SER A 39 -5.13 10.26 7.80
CA SER A 39 -4.31 11.47 7.91
C SER A 39 -4.63 12.55 6.87
N PHE A 40 -5.11 12.16 5.68
CA PHE A 40 -5.57 13.10 4.65
C PHE A 40 -6.90 13.78 5.00
N ASN A 41 -7.53 13.34 6.10
CA ASN A 41 -8.52 14.07 6.89
C ASN A 41 -9.63 14.70 6.05
N ASP A 42 -10.42 13.84 5.42
CA ASP A 42 -11.69 14.24 4.84
C ASP A 42 -12.79 14.19 5.91
N PRO A 43 -13.29 15.32 6.42
CA PRO A 43 -14.40 15.33 7.36
C PRO A 43 -15.69 14.76 6.76
N ASP A 44 -15.79 14.68 5.44
CA ASP A 44 -16.93 14.12 4.73
C ASP A 44 -16.71 12.63 4.35
N GLY A 45 -15.49 12.11 4.55
CA GLY A 45 -15.14 10.69 4.39
C GLY A 45 -15.05 10.19 2.94
N TYR A 46 -15.04 11.08 1.94
CA TYR A 46 -15.07 10.74 0.52
C TYR A 46 -13.67 10.57 -0.11
N SER A 47 -12.62 11.04 0.53
CA SER A 47 -11.26 10.96 0.01
C SER A 47 -10.76 9.51 0.03
N LEU A 48 -10.12 9.11 -1.09
CA LEU A 48 -9.64 7.75 -1.31
C LEU A 48 -10.75 6.69 -1.12
N PRO A 49 -11.85 6.76 -1.90
CA PRO A 49 -13.02 5.90 -1.70
C PRO A 49 -12.72 4.42 -1.96
N SER A 50 -11.76 4.11 -2.84
CA SER A 50 -11.31 2.75 -3.13
C SER A 50 -10.51 2.11 -1.99
N TRP A 51 -9.93 2.91 -1.08
CA TRP A 51 -9.13 2.43 0.04
C TRP A 51 -10.05 1.94 1.17
N ASN A 52 -10.65 0.76 1.00
CA ASN A 52 -11.64 0.22 1.90
C ASN A 52 -11.24 -1.18 2.39
N SER A 53 -11.19 -1.36 3.71
CA SER A 53 -10.94 -2.65 4.35
C SER A 53 -12.19 -3.49 4.58
N ALA A 54 -13.39 -2.94 4.34
CA ALA A 54 -14.65 -3.65 4.57
C ALA A 54 -14.95 -4.70 3.48
N ASN A 55 -14.29 -4.60 2.33
CA ASN A 55 -14.38 -5.59 1.27
C ASN A 55 -13.24 -6.59 1.47
N GLU A 56 -13.53 -7.77 2.02
CA GLU A 56 -12.54 -8.82 2.26
C GLU A 56 -11.85 -9.29 0.96
N GLU A 57 -12.51 -9.09 -0.19
CA GLU A 57 -11.97 -9.37 -1.52
C GLU A 57 -11.12 -8.22 -2.10
N SER A 58 -11.11 -7.03 -1.47
CA SER A 58 -10.33 -5.90 -1.97
C SER A 58 -8.89 -5.99 -1.48
N GLU A 59 -8.01 -6.26 -2.44
CA GLU A 59 -6.58 -6.19 -2.24
C GLU A 59 -6.09 -4.73 -2.37
N CYS A 60 -5.18 -4.32 -1.49
CA CYS A 60 -4.66 -2.94 -1.49
C CYS A 60 -3.94 -2.56 -2.79
N CYS A 61 -3.48 -3.52 -3.58
CA CYS A 61 -2.86 -3.27 -4.87
C CYS A 61 -3.86 -2.86 -5.96
N ASP A 62 -5.16 -3.08 -5.73
CA ASP A 62 -6.24 -2.62 -6.60
C ASP A 62 -6.77 -1.23 -6.21
N TRP A 63 -6.26 -0.67 -5.11
CA TRP A 63 -6.68 0.66 -4.65
C TRP A 63 -6.16 1.73 -5.60
N GLU A 64 -7.01 2.74 -5.83
CA GLU A 64 -6.66 3.85 -6.71
C GLU A 64 -5.40 4.56 -6.20
N GLY A 65 -4.45 4.76 -7.10
CA GLY A 65 -3.16 5.38 -6.78
C GLY A 65 -2.16 4.46 -6.10
N VAL A 66 -2.49 3.19 -5.83
CA VAL A 66 -1.54 2.20 -5.28
C VAL A 66 -1.01 1.32 -6.42
N LYS A 67 0.30 1.08 -6.45
CA LYS A 67 0.91 0.07 -7.32
C LYS A 67 1.81 -0.82 -6.48
N CYS A 68 1.70 -2.12 -6.71
CA CYS A 68 2.53 -3.11 -6.06
C CYS A 68 3.51 -3.79 -7.02
N ASN A 69 4.60 -4.30 -6.47
CA ASN A 69 5.45 -5.27 -7.10
C ASN A 69 4.81 -6.66 -6.97
N ILE A 70 4.47 -7.28 -8.10
CA ILE A 70 3.77 -8.57 -8.18
C ILE A 70 4.61 -9.71 -7.57
N THR A 71 5.94 -9.57 -7.56
CA THR A 71 6.85 -10.60 -7.03
C THR A 71 7.02 -10.51 -5.51
N THR A 72 7.11 -9.29 -4.97
CA THR A 72 7.36 -9.07 -3.54
C THR A 72 6.09 -8.82 -2.74
N GLY A 73 4.97 -8.52 -3.41
CA GLY A 73 3.73 -8.11 -2.75
C GLY A 73 3.89 -6.78 -1.99
N ARG A 74 4.81 -5.91 -2.42
CA ARG A 74 5.06 -4.62 -1.76
C ARG A 74 4.60 -3.44 -2.57
N VAL A 75 4.16 -2.39 -1.87
CA VAL A 75 3.81 -1.11 -2.48
C VAL A 75 5.07 -0.42 -3.01
N ILE A 76 5.08 -0.14 -4.30
CA ILE A 76 6.16 0.58 -4.98
C ILE A 76 5.75 2.01 -5.37
N GLN A 77 4.44 2.27 -5.52
CA GLN A 77 3.93 3.57 -5.94
C GLN A 77 2.75 4.01 -5.07
N LEU A 78 2.77 5.28 -4.69
CA LEU A 78 1.63 5.99 -4.12
C LEU A 78 1.38 7.29 -4.90
N ALA A 79 0.27 7.35 -5.62
CA ALA A 79 -0.24 8.55 -6.26
C ALA A 79 -1.43 9.09 -5.44
N LEU A 80 -1.14 10.09 -4.61
CA LEU A 80 -2.08 10.74 -3.70
C LEU A 80 -2.34 12.18 -4.15
N ASN A 81 -2.24 12.48 -5.44
CA ASN A 81 -2.44 13.83 -5.94
C ASN A 81 -3.92 14.22 -5.88
N ASN A 82 -4.22 15.45 -5.46
CA ASN A 82 -5.59 15.96 -5.35
C ASN A 82 -6.52 15.12 -4.44
N THR A 83 -5.96 14.41 -3.45
CA THR A 83 -6.69 13.60 -2.46
C THR A 83 -6.91 14.35 -1.14
N GLY A 84 -6.48 15.60 -1.10
CA GLY A 84 -6.20 16.35 0.12
C GLY A 84 -6.90 17.70 0.19
N TYR A 85 -8.18 17.77 -0.14
CA TYR A 85 -8.94 19.03 -0.17
C TYR A 85 -8.92 19.82 1.16
N ARG A 86 -8.51 19.19 2.28
CA ARG A 86 -8.28 19.81 3.59
C ARG A 86 -7.06 19.25 4.32
N THR A 87 -6.04 18.78 3.60
CA THR A 87 -4.83 18.25 4.25
C THR A 87 -4.24 19.31 5.17
N ARG A 88 -3.66 18.87 6.29
CA ARG A 88 -2.88 19.74 7.17
C ARG A 88 -1.80 20.44 6.34
N GLU A 89 -1.44 21.66 6.72
CA GLU A 89 -0.32 22.40 6.10
C GLU A 89 0.97 21.58 6.06
N TYR A 90 1.11 20.59 6.95
CA TYR A 90 2.26 19.69 7.00
C TYR A 90 1.87 18.21 7.05
N VAL A 91 2.58 17.38 6.30
CA VAL A 91 2.45 15.91 6.33
C VAL A 91 3.57 15.29 7.17
N ASN A 92 3.23 14.30 7.98
CA ASN A 92 4.24 13.57 8.76
C ASN A 92 4.94 12.53 7.88
N ALA A 93 6.25 12.69 7.66
CA ALA A 93 7.03 11.79 6.82
C ALA A 93 7.06 10.35 7.36
N SER A 94 6.90 10.17 8.68
CA SER A 94 6.89 8.85 9.31
C SER A 94 5.72 7.96 8.86
N LEU A 95 4.68 8.55 8.24
CA LEU A 95 3.57 7.80 7.65
C LEU A 95 3.99 6.91 6.47
N PHE A 96 5.12 7.24 5.82
CA PHE A 96 5.62 6.51 4.66
C PHE A 96 6.67 5.45 5.00
N LEU A 97 7.14 5.38 6.25
CA LEU A 97 8.17 4.41 6.67
C LEU A 97 7.82 2.94 6.43
N PRO A 98 6.55 2.51 6.57
CA PRO A 98 6.21 1.10 6.33
C PRO A 98 6.36 0.63 4.88
N PHE A 99 6.45 1.56 3.91
CA PHE A 99 6.56 1.24 2.49
C PHE A 99 8.03 1.16 2.06
N GLU A 100 8.69 0.06 2.44
CA GLU A 100 10.14 -0.13 2.27
C GLU A 100 10.61 -0.13 0.80
N GLU A 101 9.74 -0.52 -0.12
CA GLU A 101 10.02 -0.56 -1.58
C GLU A 101 9.43 0.63 -2.35
N LEU A 102 8.90 1.64 -1.65
CA LEU A 102 8.28 2.81 -2.28
C LEU A 102 9.32 3.60 -3.10
N ASN A 103 9.12 3.67 -4.40
CA ASN A 103 10.01 4.37 -5.34
C ASN A 103 9.36 5.60 -5.99
N TYR A 104 8.05 5.74 -5.86
CA TYR A 104 7.30 6.86 -6.38
C TYR A 104 6.24 7.31 -5.38
N LEU A 105 6.27 8.59 -5.04
CA LEU A 105 5.32 9.24 -4.17
C LEU A 105 4.90 10.57 -4.81
N ASP A 106 3.61 10.69 -5.15
CA ASP A 106 3.02 11.93 -5.65
C ASP A 106 2.04 12.48 -4.62
N LEU A 107 2.38 13.64 -4.08
CA LEU A 107 1.58 14.40 -3.13
C LEU A 107 1.10 15.74 -3.73
N SER A 108 1.23 15.92 -5.04
CA SER A 108 0.93 17.18 -5.70
C SER A 108 -0.54 17.58 -5.55
N THR A 109 -0.83 18.88 -5.65
CA THR A 109 -2.22 19.38 -5.65
C THR A 109 -2.99 19.09 -4.34
N ASN A 110 -2.30 18.93 -3.21
CA ASN A 110 -2.92 18.73 -1.88
C ASN A 110 -2.77 19.93 -0.92
N GLY A 111 -2.23 21.06 -1.38
CA GLY A 111 -2.01 22.24 -0.51
C GLY A 111 -0.98 22.04 0.61
N ILE A 112 -0.12 21.02 0.49
CA ILE A 112 0.93 20.72 1.47
C ILE A 112 2.02 21.79 1.40
N GLN A 113 2.27 22.46 2.54
CA GLN A 113 3.31 23.49 2.68
C GLN A 113 4.67 22.89 3.06
N GLY A 114 4.69 21.71 3.69
CA GLY A 114 5.94 21.02 4.01
C GLY A 114 5.76 19.64 4.66
N CYS A 115 6.88 19.04 5.05
CA CYS A 115 6.90 17.76 5.74
C CYS A 115 7.47 17.92 7.16
N ILE A 116 6.83 17.29 8.14
CA ILE A 116 7.41 17.12 9.47
C ILE A 116 8.39 15.93 9.37
N PRO A 117 9.70 16.15 9.57
CA PRO A 117 10.68 15.08 9.54
C PRO A 117 10.45 14.10 10.70
N ASN A 118 10.91 12.87 10.52
CA ASN A 118 10.85 11.88 11.58
C ASN A 118 11.74 12.31 12.77
N GLU A 119 11.19 12.55 13.95
CA GLU A 119 11.94 12.99 15.15
C GLU A 119 12.77 11.86 15.81
N GLY A 120 13.12 10.81 15.08
CA GLY A 120 13.99 9.75 15.59
C GLY A 120 14.83 9.17 14.49
N LEU A 121 16.10 9.59 14.42
CA LEU A 121 17.25 8.76 13.99
C LEU A 121 18.62 9.47 14.12
N PHE A 122 18.70 10.72 14.58
CA PHE A 122 19.94 11.27 15.13
C PHE A 122 20.02 10.97 16.63
N ARG A 123 20.37 9.73 16.99
CA ARG A 123 21.00 9.46 18.28
C ARG A 123 22.51 9.45 18.02
N PRO A 124 23.31 10.36 18.61
CA PRO A 124 24.76 10.35 18.49
C PRO A 124 25.39 9.07 19.05
#